data_AF-A0A6M0AJB5-F1
#
_entry.id   AF-A0A6M0AJB5-F1
#
_cell.length_a   1.000
_cell.length_b   1.000
_cell.length_c   1.000
_cell.angle_alpha   90.00
_cell.angle_beta   90.00
_cell.angle_gamma   90.00
#
_symmetry.space_group_name_H-M   'P 1'
#
loop_
_entity.id
_entity.type
_entity.pdbx_description
1 polymer ?
#
loop_
_entity_poly.entity_id
_entity_poly.type
_entity_poly.pdbx_seq_one_letter_code
_entity_poly.pdbx_strand_id
1 'polypeptide(L)'
;MKTPAKIIRTDKWQLNPTPDQKVLLGETVKVYRHACRYLVGIIYTHWSELGELTADQLTPAVEKLMHKTRSRPDIKYSQFNKTFYKLPSYLRRAAIAFSAGQVSSFVTRYREWQSGNRKRKDAKPPKLNADTGCYPSLYKGQCYKLHGYEQVEIKVFNGSDWVWAAVQITGLRDRHLCATNKMMSPSLVVKQRGCYLSVPFTCKPEKRKPEGNVTAVDLGINTTATIVV
;
A
#
# COMPACT_ATOMS: atom_id res chain seq x y z
N MET A 1 15.73 15.82 -20.69
CA MET A 1 14.26 15.74 -20.90
C MET A 1 13.61 15.35 -19.58
N LYS A 2 12.64 16.13 -19.06
CA LYS A 2 11.90 15.74 -17.84
C LYS A 2 10.98 14.57 -18.17
N THR A 3 11.10 13.45 -17.45
CA THR A 3 10.18 12.32 -17.57
C THR A 3 8.75 12.82 -17.33
N PRO A 4 7.79 12.54 -18.22
CA PRO A 4 6.41 12.99 -18.02
C PRO A 4 5.87 12.44 -16.69
N ALA A 5 5.21 13.31 -15.93
CA ALA A 5 4.67 12.95 -14.63
C ALA A 5 3.66 11.80 -14.77
N LYS A 6 3.89 10.71 -14.05
CA LYS A 6 2.99 9.56 -14.05
C LYS A 6 1.72 9.92 -13.27
N ILE A 7 0.59 10.02 -13.96
CA ILE A 7 -0.70 10.31 -13.34
C ILE A 7 -1.25 9.00 -12.77
N ILE A 8 -1.45 8.96 -11.44
CA ILE A 8 -2.11 7.83 -10.76
C ILE A 8 -3.46 8.32 -10.22
N ARG A 9 -4.51 7.56 -10.51
CA ARG A 9 -5.86 7.76 -9.97
C ARG A 9 -6.37 6.45 -9.38
N THR A 10 -7.17 6.52 -8.33
CA THR A 10 -7.62 5.35 -7.60
C THR A 10 -9.12 5.25 -7.63
N ASP A 11 -9.62 4.09 -8.02
CA ASP A 11 -11.03 3.73 -7.90
C ASP A 11 -11.31 2.99 -6.61
N LYS A 12 -12.55 3.15 -6.14
CA LYS A 12 -13.08 2.39 -5.03
C LYS A 12 -14.02 1.33 -5.59
N TRP A 13 -13.65 0.06 -5.48
CA TRP A 13 -14.51 -1.05 -5.86
C TRP A 13 -15.17 -1.65 -4.63
N GLN A 14 -16.47 -1.46 -4.50
CA GLN A 14 -17.24 -1.91 -3.33
C GLN A 14 -17.39 -3.42 -3.36
N LEU A 15 -17.16 -4.05 -2.20
CA LEU A 15 -17.34 -5.48 -2.01
C LEU A 15 -18.60 -5.73 -1.18
N ASN A 16 -19.30 -6.82 -1.48
CA ASN A 16 -20.44 -7.31 -0.72
C ASN A 16 -20.14 -8.70 -0.12
N PRO A 17 -19.26 -8.78 0.90
CA PRO A 17 -18.94 -10.04 1.55
C PRO A 17 -20.10 -10.52 2.43
N THR A 18 -20.26 -11.84 2.54
CA THR A 18 -21.08 -12.45 3.61
C THR A 18 -20.50 -12.09 5.00
N PRO A 19 -21.26 -12.26 6.10
CA PRO A 19 -20.74 -12.01 7.44
C PRO A 19 -19.42 -12.75 7.73
N ASP A 20 -19.33 -14.03 7.36
CA ASP A 20 -18.13 -14.84 7.55
C ASP A 20 -16.95 -14.32 6.72
N GLN A 21 -17.20 -14.00 5.45
CA GLN A 21 -16.17 -13.41 4.59
C GLN A 21 -15.68 -12.07 5.13
N LYS A 22 -16.56 -11.25 5.71
CA LYS A 22 -16.18 -9.98 6.34
C LYS A 22 -15.25 -10.21 7.53
N VAL A 23 -15.48 -11.24 8.33
CA VAL A 23 -14.58 -11.65 9.42
C VAL A 23 -13.22 -12.05 8.85
N LEU A 24 -13.17 -12.92 7.85
CA LEU A 24 -11.92 -13.38 7.21
C LEU A 24 -11.11 -12.22 6.62
N LEU A 25 -11.76 -11.29 5.92
CA LEU A 25 -11.11 -10.08 5.38
C LEU A 25 -10.57 -9.21 6.51
N GLY A 26 -11.32 -9.07 7.61
CA GLY A 26 -10.90 -8.35 8.80
C GLY A 26 -9.66 -8.96 9.46
N GLU A 27 -9.65 -10.28 9.68
CA GLU A 27 -8.52 -11.01 10.23
C GLU A 27 -7.28 -10.90 9.33
N THR A 28 -7.48 -10.98 8.01
CA THR A 28 -6.41 -10.78 7.03
C THR A 28 -5.74 -9.41 7.18
N VAL A 29 -6.54 -8.34 7.32
CA VAL A 29 -6.02 -6.98 7.54
C VAL A 29 -5.31 -6.87 8.89
N LYS A 30 -5.82 -7.51 9.95
CA LYS A 30 -5.17 -7.54 11.27
C LYS A 30 -3.80 -8.23 11.22
N VAL A 31 -3.73 -9.42 10.63
CA VAL A 31 -2.47 -10.18 10.45
C VAL A 31 -1.47 -9.37 9.63
N TYR A 32 -1.91 -8.76 8.53
CA TYR A 32 -1.05 -7.92 7.71
C TYR A 32 -0.49 -6.71 8.47
N ARG A 33 -1.33 -6.00 9.23
CA ARG A 33 -0.90 -4.86 10.07
C ARG A 33 0.09 -5.29 11.14
N HIS A 34 -0.15 -6.44 11.77
CA HIS A 34 0.76 -6.99 12.77
C HIS A 34 2.11 -7.35 12.13
N ALA A 35 2.12 -7.94 10.93
CA ALA A 35 3.34 -8.22 10.19
C ALA A 35 4.13 -6.94 9.85
N CYS A 36 3.45 -5.89 9.39
CA CYS A 36 4.07 -4.59 9.14
C CYS A 36 4.68 -3.99 10.42
N ARG A 37 3.95 -4.02 11.54
CA ARG A 37 4.46 -3.51 12.83
C ARG A 37 5.75 -4.24 13.25
N TYR A 38 5.76 -5.56 13.12
CA TYR A 38 6.95 -6.38 13.43
C TYR A 38 8.12 -6.03 12.51
N LEU A 39 7.85 -5.87 11.22
CA LEU A 39 8.83 -5.52 10.20
C LEU A 39 9.43 -4.14 10.38
N VAL A 40 8.66 -3.15 10.83
CA VAL A 40 9.19 -1.81 11.18
C VAL A 40 10.31 -1.92 12.20
N GLY A 41 10.15 -2.75 13.24
CA GLY A 41 11.19 -2.99 14.24
C GLY A 41 12.46 -3.61 13.66
N ILE A 42 12.32 -4.68 12.87
CA ILE A 42 13.47 -5.33 12.19
C ILE A 42 14.18 -4.32 11.28
N ILE A 43 13.44 -3.66 10.39
CA ILE A 43 14.02 -2.76 9.38
C ILE A 43 14.70 -1.57 10.04
N TYR A 44 14.09 -0.98 11.08
CA TYR A 44 14.69 0.14 11.80
C TYR A 44 15.97 -0.25 12.53
N THR A 45 16.01 -1.45 13.14
CA THR A 45 17.21 -1.98 13.81
C THR A 45 18.40 -2.10 12.86
N HIS A 46 18.15 -2.45 11.59
CA HIS A 46 19.18 -2.65 10.56
C HIS A 46 19.25 -1.49 9.56
N TRP A 47 18.71 -0.32 9.91
CA TRP A 47 18.54 0.76 8.93
C TRP A 47 19.88 1.33 8.41
N SER A 48 20.97 1.24 9.20
CA SER A 48 22.30 1.64 8.77
C SER A 48 22.81 0.87 7.55
N GLU A 49 22.41 -0.40 7.40
CA GLU A 49 22.78 -1.25 6.28
C GLU A 49 21.69 -1.26 5.20
N LEU A 50 20.42 -1.33 5.63
CA LEU A 50 19.28 -1.43 4.70
C LEU A 50 18.94 -0.12 4.00
N GLY A 51 19.22 1.03 4.64
CA GLY A 51 18.85 2.36 4.13
C GLY A 51 19.59 2.80 2.88
N GLU A 52 20.76 2.20 2.63
CA GLU A 52 21.60 2.46 1.44
C GLU A 52 21.22 1.59 0.23
N LEU A 53 20.34 0.60 0.43
CA LEU A 53 19.93 -0.33 -0.61
C LEU A 53 18.86 0.27 -1.52
N THR A 54 18.88 -0.12 -2.79
CA THR A 54 17.76 0.16 -3.69
C THR A 54 16.52 -0.66 -3.29
N ALA A 55 15.34 -0.25 -3.77
CA ALA A 55 14.09 -0.96 -3.48
C ALA A 55 14.14 -2.46 -3.86
N ASP A 56 14.83 -2.79 -4.96
CA ASP A 56 14.99 -4.16 -5.46
C ASP A 56 15.94 -5.00 -4.60
N GLN A 57 16.91 -4.36 -3.94
CA GLN A 57 17.88 -5.02 -3.04
C GLN A 57 17.35 -5.15 -1.60
N LEU A 58 16.58 -4.16 -1.15
CA LEU A 58 16.07 -4.08 0.22
C LEU A 58 15.16 -5.25 0.55
N THR A 59 14.23 -5.59 -0.34
CA THR A 59 13.25 -6.65 -0.06
C THR A 59 13.93 -8.02 0.16
N PRO A 60 14.82 -8.50 -0.73
CA PRO A 60 15.61 -9.71 -0.48
C PRO A 60 16.49 -9.63 0.77
N ALA A 61 17.09 -8.47 1.07
CA ALA A 61 17.92 -8.30 2.26
C ALA A 61 17.10 -8.51 3.55
N VAL A 62 15.90 -7.93 3.63
CA VAL A 62 15.00 -8.13 4.76
C VAL A 62 14.51 -9.58 4.82
N GLU A 63 14.14 -10.19 3.69
CA GLU A 63 13.74 -11.61 3.65
C GLU A 63 14.85 -12.52 4.20
N LYS A 64 16.12 -12.27 3.89
CA LYS A 64 17.27 -13.04 4.40
C LYS A 64 17.42 -13.00 5.93
N LEU A 65 16.94 -11.94 6.58
CA LEU A 65 17.02 -11.79 8.04
C LEU A 65 15.94 -12.59 8.78
N MET A 66 14.79 -12.82 8.14
CA MET A 66 13.56 -13.21 8.83
C MET A 66 12.80 -14.39 8.21
N HIS A 67 13.04 -14.75 6.94
CA HIS A 67 12.31 -15.81 6.26
C HIS A 67 13.17 -17.05 6.07
N LYS A 68 12.73 -18.16 6.68
CA LYS A 68 13.41 -19.45 6.58
C LYS A 68 13.15 -20.07 5.20
N THR A 69 14.20 -20.51 4.52
CA THR A 69 14.09 -21.29 3.27
C THR A 69 14.88 -22.58 3.40
N ARG A 70 14.71 -23.52 2.47
CA ARG A 70 15.50 -24.76 2.44
C ARG A 70 17.01 -24.49 2.33
N SER A 71 17.39 -23.48 1.56
CA SER A 71 18.79 -23.06 1.38
C SER A 71 19.31 -22.16 2.49
N ARG A 72 18.43 -21.64 3.37
CA ARG A 72 18.79 -20.74 4.49
C ARG A 72 17.97 -21.12 5.73
N PRO A 73 18.36 -22.18 6.45
CA PRO A 73 17.63 -22.64 7.62
C PRO A 73 17.85 -21.73 8.84
N ASP A 74 19.03 -21.14 8.96
CA ASP A 74 19.44 -20.28 10.09
C ASP A 74 19.21 -18.80 9.76
N ILE A 75 18.31 -18.19 10.52
CA ILE A 75 17.88 -16.80 10.34
C ILE A 75 17.80 -16.08 11.68
N LYS A 76 18.12 -14.79 11.68
CA LYS A 76 18.18 -13.95 12.90
C LYS A 76 16.81 -13.77 13.55
N TYR A 77 15.75 -13.64 12.76
CA TYR A 77 14.39 -13.40 13.23
C TYR A 77 13.45 -14.58 12.94
N SER A 78 13.81 -15.78 13.42
CA SER A 78 13.02 -17.00 13.23
C SER A 78 11.58 -16.89 13.75
N GLN A 79 11.37 -16.08 14.79
CA GLN A 79 10.06 -15.81 15.39
C GLN A 79 9.04 -15.27 14.39
N PHE A 80 9.47 -14.55 13.34
CA PHE A 80 8.55 -14.04 12.32
C PHE A 80 7.74 -15.17 11.65
N ASN A 81 8.39 -16.29 11.29
CA ASN A 81 7.70 -17.41 10.64
C ASN A 81 6.78 -18.16 11.60
N LYS A 82 7.05 -18.11 12.91
CA LYS A 82 6.19 -18.69 13.95
C LYS A 82 4.93 -17.84 14.15
N THR A 83 5.11 -16.52 14.25
CA THR A 83 4.01 -15.57 14.46
C THR A 83 3.13 -15.43 13.22
N PHE A 84 3.71 -15.42 12.02
CA PHE A 84 2.99 -15.25 10.75
C PHE A 84 3.07 -16.52 9.92
N TYR A 85 2.44 -17.58 10.44
CA TYR A 85 2.46 -18.90 9.81
C TYR A 85 1.97 -18.84 8.36
N LYS A 86 2.77 -19.42 7.46
CA LYS A 86 2.52 -19.50 6.02
C LYS A 86 2.14 -18.17 5.34
N LEU A 87 2.60 -17.02 5.85
CA LEU A 87 2.33 -15.71 5.24
C LEU A 87 2.70 -15.71 3.75
N PRO A 88 1.75 -15.43 2.82
CA PRO A 88 2.01 -15.46 1.39
C PRO A 88 3.16 -14.54 1.01
N SER A 89 4.03 -15.01 0.11
CA SER A 89 5.26 -14.33 -0.29
C SER A 89 5.03 -12.89 -0.75
N TYR A 90 4.01 -12.65 -1.58
CA TYR A 90 3.69 -11.31 -2.08
C TYR A 90 3.07 -10.39 -1.02
N LEU A 91 2.30 -10.93 -0.06
CA LEU A 91 1.85 -10.15 1.09
C LEU A 91 3.02 -9.78 1.99
N ARG A 92 3.96 -10.71 2.21
CA ARG A 92 5.19 -10.42 2.95
C ARG A 92 6.03 -9.34 2.27
N ARG A 93 6.23 -9.42 0.94
CA ARG A 93 6.95 -8.39 0.18
C ARG A 93 6.25 -7.03 0.22
N ALA A 94 4.92 -7.01 0.10
CA ALA A 94 4.13 -5.79 0.28
C ALA A 94 4.32 -5.19 1.68
N ALA A 95 4.32 -6.02 2.72
CA ALA A 95 4.54 -5.59 4.10
C ALA A 95 5.96 -5.05 4.32
N ILE A 96 6.99 -5.67 3.71
CA ILE A 96 8.38 -5.19 3.75
C ILE A 96 8.48 -3.81 3.08
N ALA A 97 7.98 -3.67 1.86
CA ALA A 97 8.03 -2.41 1.12
C ALA A 97 7.31 -1.27 1.88
N PHE A 98 6.13 -1.57 2.43
CA PHE A 98 5.39 -0.61 3.26
C PHE A 98 6.18 -0.20 4.51
N SER A 99 6.70 -1.18 5.24
CA SER A 99 7.45 -0.95 6.49
C SER A 99 8.76 -0.19 6.24
N ALA A 100 9.46 -0.49 5.15
CA ALA A 100 10.67 0.22 4.73
C ALA A 100 10.37 1.68 4.36
N GLY A 101 9.27 1.93 3.65
CA GLY A 101 8.81 3.29 3.38
C GLY A 101 8.53 4.10 4.65
N GLN A 102 7.92 3.48 5.66
CA GLN A 102 7.69 4.13 6.96
C GLN A 102 9.01 4.48 7.67
N VAL A 103 9.93 3.52 7.75
CA VAL A 103 11.23 3.72 8.41
C VAL A 103 12.05 4.80 7.69
N SER A 104 12.15 4.71 6.36
CA SER A 104 12.80 5.72 5.51
C SER A 104 12.23 7.12 5.79
N SER A 105 10.90 7.23 5.74
CA SER A 105 10.21 8.49 5.95
C SER A 105 10.43 9.06 7.35
N PHE A 106 10.48 8.21 8.38
CA PHE A 106 10.81 8.62 9.74
C PHE A 106 12.26 9.08 9.86
N VAL A 107 13.22 8.30 9.37
CA VAL A 107 14.66 8.59 9.49
C VAL A 107 15.01 9.88 8.76
N THR A 108 14.48 10.12 7.56
CA THR A 108 14.68 11.38 6.83
C THR A 108 14.17 12.57 7.64
N ARG A 109 12.92 12.53 8.12
CA ARG A 109 12.35 13.62 8.93
C ARG A 109 13.09 13.82 10.25
N TYR A 110 13.58 12.74 10.87
CA TYR A 110 14.33 12.82 12.11
C TYR A 110 15.69 13.50 11.86
N ARG A 111 16.39 13.15 10.78
CA ARG A 111 17.63 13.81 10.36
C ARG A 111 17.43 15.29 10.04
N GLU A 112 16.36 15.65 9.31
CA GLU A 112 16.00 17.06 9.05
C GLU A 112 15.72 17.82 10.36
N TRP A 113 15.00 17.20 11.30
CA TRP A 113 14.75 17.80 12.60
C TRP A 113 16.05 17.98 13.42
N GLN A 114 16.99 17.03 13.34
CA GLN A 114 18.30 17.11 13.98
C GLN A 114 19.19 18.20 13.37
N SER A 115 19.12 18.44 12.05
CA SER A 115 19.87 19.50 11.38
C SER A 115 19.32 20.91 11.61
N GLY A 116 18.24 21.04 12.37
CA GLY A 116 17.60 22.33 12.66
C GLY A 116 16.56 22.76 11.64
N ASN A 117 16.35 21.98 10.56
CA ASN A 117 15.24 22.21 9.62
C ASN A 117 13.92 21.80 10.27
N ARG A 118 13.30 22.75 10.98
CA ARG A 118 12.08 22.54 11.76
C ARG A 118 11.03 23.56 11.34
N LYS A 119 9.76 23.14 11.32
CA LYS A 119 8.63 24.04 11.06
C LYS A 119 8.56 25.20 12.08
N ARG A 120 8.98 24.94 13.32
CA ARG A 120 9.10 25.91 14.42
C ARG A 120 10.27 25.54 15.32
N LYS A 121 10.83 26.52 16.04
CA LYS A 121 11.96 26.32 16.96
C LYS A 121 11.66 25.30 18.06
N ASP A 122 10.42 25.27 18.54
CA ASP A 122 9.91 24.42 19.61
C ASP A 122 9.32 23.07 19.13
N ALA A 123 9.41 22.77 17.83
CA ALA A 123 8.83 21.55 17.28
C ALA A 123 9.46 20.30 17.91
N LYS A 124 8.62 19.40 18.43
CA LYS A 124 9.05 18.10 18.96
C LYS A 124 9.61 17.21 17.85
N PRO A 125 10.54 16.29 18.17
CA PRO A 125 11.05 15.35 17.18
C PRO A 125 9.92 14.47 16.63
N PRO A 126 10.01 14.05 15.35
CA PRO A 126 9.09 13.07 14.81
C PRO A 126 9.18 11.78 15.63
N LYS A 127 8.09 11.02 15.66
CA LYS A 127 8.04 9.70 16.32
C LYS A 127 7.83 8.62 15.26
N LEU A 128 8.54 7.51 15.40
CA LEU A 128 8.30 6.33 14.58
C LEU A 128 7.01 5.68 15.05
N ASN A 129 5.94 5.83 14.27
CA ASN A 129 4.68 5.16 14.51
C ASN A 129 4.59 3.90 13.63
N ALA A 130 4.66 2.72 14.23
CA ALA A 130 4.51 1.46 13.51
C ALA A 130 3.04 1.10 13.20
N ASP A 131 2.08 1.83 13.79
CA ASP A 131 0.64 1.62 13.71
C ASP A 131 -0.07 2.60 12.77
N THR A 132 0.29 2.58 11.49
CA THR A 132 -0.22 3.52 10.47
C THR A 132 -1.48 3.04 9.73
N GLY A 133 -2.20 2.04 10.26
CA GLY A 133 -3.47 1.61 9.69
C GLY A 133 -3.36 1.06 8.26
N CYS A 134 -2.23 0.42 7.94
CA CYS A 134 -1.93 -0.08 6.59
C CYS A 134 -2.92 -1.13 6.08
N TYR A 135 -3.00 -1.27 4.75
CA TYR A 135 -3.87 -2.22 4.08
C TYR A 135 -3.04 -3.12 3.15
N PRO A 136 -3.36 -4.43 3.05
CA PRO A 136 -2.60 -5.34 2.21
C PRO A 136 -2.78 -5.00 0.73
N SER A 137 -1.67 -4.79 0.04
CA SER A 137 -1.64 -4.70 -1.43
C SER A 137 -1.69 -6.10 -2.02
N LEU A 138 -2.71 -6.35 -2.85
CA LEU A 138 -3.00 -7.66 -3.41
C LEU A 138 -2.34 -7.79 -4.79
N TYR A 139 -1.36 -8.67 -4.92
CA TYR A 139 -0.75 -8.97 -6.21
C TYR A 139 -1.59 -9.94 -7.03
N LYS A 140 -1.70 -9.69 -8.34
CA LYS A 140 -2.52 -10.47 -9.26
C LYS A 140 -2.06 -11.93 -9.30
N GLY A 141 -3.01 -12.87 -9.23
CA GLY A 141 -2.78 -14.31 -9.24
C GLY A 141 -2.34 -14.91 -7.90
N GLN A 142 -1.67 -14.13 -7.04
CA GLN A 142 -1.09 -14.60 -5.78
C GLN A 142 -1.90 -14.20 -4.56
N CYS A 143 -2.50 -13.01 -4.59
CA CYS A 143 -3.33 -12.46 -3.51
C CYS A 143 -4.77 -12.16 -3.96
N TYR A 144 -4.99 -11.94 -5.26
CA TYR A 144 -6.33 -11.80 -5.82
C TYR A 144 -6.45 -12.39 -7.23
N LYS A 145 -7.66 -12.81 -7.60
CA LYS A 145 -8.05 -13.19 -8.97
C LYS A 145 -9.39 -12.54 -9.28
N LEU A 146 -9.51 -11.92 -10.45
CA LEU A 146 -10.76 -11.33 -10.91
C LEU A 146 -11.48 -12.34 -11.80
N HIS A 147 -12.78 -12.49 -11.58
CA HIS A 147 -13.71 -13.25 -12.42
C HIS A 147 -14.67 -12.24 -13.03
N GLY A 148 -14.26 -11.66 -14.17
CA GLY A 148 -14.87 -10.44 -14.70
C GLY A 148 -14.70 -9.27 -13.74
N TYR A 149 -15.71 -8.39 -13.68
CA TYR A 149 -15.78 -7.29 -12.73
C TYR A 149 -16.89 -7.48 -11.68
N GLU A 150 -17.51 -8.65 -11.65
CA GLU A 150 -18.63 -8.99 -10.76
C GLU A 150 -18.16 -9.73 -9.51
N GLN A 151 -17.03 -10.45 -9.58
CA GLN A 151 -16.51 -11.23 -8.48
C GLN A 151 -14.97 -11.17 -8.42
N VAL A 152 -14.45 -11.21 -7.20
CA VAL A 152 -13.02 -11.31 -6.91
C VAL A 152 -12.76 -12.42 -5.91
N GLU A 153 -11.83 -13.30 -6.21
CA GLU A 153 -11.24 -14.19 -5.20
C GLU A 153 -10.08 -13.47 -4.52
N ILE A 154 -10.08 -13.43 -3.19
CA ILE A 154 -9.03 -12.84 -2.38
C ILE A 154 -8.43 -13.92 -1.50
N LYS A 155 -7.10 -13.96 -1.42
CA LYS A 155 -6.41 -14.85 -0.49
C LYS A 155 -6.50 -14.26 0.92
N VAL A 156 -7.21 -14.93 1.80
CA VAL A 156 -7.54 -14.49 3.16
C VAL A 156 -7.01 -15.47 4.20
N PHE A 157 -6.77 -14.98 5.40
CA PHE A 157 -6.41 -15.79 6.56
C PHE A 157 -7.67 -16.19 7.32
N ASN A 158 -7.83 -17.48 7.62
CA ASN A 158 -9.01 -18.01 8.31
C ASN A 158 -8.83 -18.26 9.81
N GLY A 159 -7.69 -17.84 10.38
CA GLY A 159 -7.31 -18.13 11.77
C GLY A 159 -6.23 -19.21 11.89
N SER A 160 -6.07 -20.06 10.87
CA SER A 160 -5.05 -21.12 10.86
C SER A 160 -4.23 -21.19 9.57
N ASP A 161 -4.84 -20.97 8.42
CA ASP A 161 -4.18 -21.04 7.11
C ASP A 161 -4.71 -19.97 6.14
N TRP A 162 -4.10 -19.88 4.97
CA TRP A 162 -4.42 -18.93 3.91
C TRP A 162 -5.24 -19.59 2.81
N VAL A 163 -6.53 -19.23 2.74
CA VAL A 163 -7.52 -19.78 1.81
C VAL A 163 -7.98 -18.74 0.79
N TRP A 164 -8.60 -19.18 -0.30
CA TRP A 164 -9.24 -18.28 -1.26
C TRP A 164 -10.71 -18.06 -0.88
N ALA A 165 -11.14 -16.81 -0.82
CA ALA A 165 -12.54 -16.43 -0.60
C ALA A 165 -13.06 -15.63 -1.79
N ALA A 166 -14.12 -16.11 -2.42
CA ALA A 166 -14.81 -15.43 -3.53
C ALA A 166 -15.82 -14.40 -3.00
N VAL A 167 -15.62 -13.13 -3.32
CA VAL A 167 -16.43 -12.00 -2.83
C VAL A 167 -17.01 -11.24 -4.02
N GLN A 168 -18.30 -10.90 -3.94
CA GLN A 168 -18.97 -10.12 -4.97
C GLN A 168 -18.48 -8.66 -4.97
N ILE A 169 -18.28 -8.10 -6.17
CA ILE A 169 -18.08 -6.68 -6.41
C ILE A 169 -19.45 -6.08 -6.76
N THR A 170 -19.90 -5.08 -6.00
CA THR A 170 -21.22 -4.46 -6.18
C THR A 170 -21.17 -3.01 -6.64
N GLY A 171 -19.98 -2.41 -6.66
CA GLY A 171 -19.82 -1.04 -7.12
C GLY A 171 -18.46 -0.84 -7.75
N LEU A 172 -18.44 -0.38 -8.98
CA LEU A 172 -17.23 -0.08 -9.75
C LEU A 172 -17.22 1.40 -10.13
N ARG A 173 -16.11 1.81 -10.71
CA ARG A 173 -15.96 3.06 -11.46
C ARG A 173 -15.32 2.73 -12.80
N ASP A 174 -15.39 3.65 -13.74
CA ASP A 174 -15.18 3.34 -15.16
C ASP A 174 -13.72 3.37 -15.62
N ARG A 175 -12.73 3.56 -14.72
CA ARG A 175 -11.32 3.67 -15.17
C ARG A 175 -10.78 2.38 -15.78
N HIS A 176 -11.40 1.25 -15.47
CA HIS A 176 -11.09 -0.05 -16.07
C HIS A 176 -11.59 -0.19 -17.51
N LEU A 177 -12.53 0.65 -17.95
CA LEU A 177 -13.05 0.69 -19.33
C LEU A 177 -12.13 1.49 -20.26
N CYS A 178 -11.33 2.41 -19.73
CA CYS A 178 -10.37 3.17 -20.53
C CYS A 178 -9.16 2.30 -20.92
N ALA A 179 -9.05 1.94 -22.20
CA ALA A 179 -7.96 1.09 -22.71
C ALA A 179 -6.55 1.64 -22.46
N THR A 180 -6.39 2.97 -22.37
CA THR A 180 -5.09 3.62 -22.10
C THR A 180 -4.68 3.54 -20.62
N ASN A 181 -5.60 3.19 -19.73
CA ASN A 181 -5.33 3.05 -18.31
C ASN A 181 -4.78 1.66 -18.00
N LYS A 182 -3.77 1.61 -17.12
CA LYS A 182 -3.20 0.36 -16.63
C LYS A 182 -3.55 0.17 -15.15
N MET A 183 -4.33 -0.86 -14.85
CA MET A 183 -4.64 -1.28 -13.47
C MET A 183 -3.35 -1.70 -12.74
N MET A 184 -3.24 -1.29 -11.48
CA MET A 184 -2.18 -1.65 -10.55
C MET A 184 -2.74 -2.51 -9.41
N SER A 185 -1.87 -3.07 -8.55
CA SER A 185 -2.26 -3.92 -7.42
C SER A 185 -3.24 -3.19 -6.49
N PRO A 186 -4.48 -3.70 -6.30
CA PRO A 186 -5.45 -3.10 -5.40
C PRO A 186 -5.08 -3.33 -3.93
N SER A 187 -5.54 -2.44 -3.04
CA SER A 187 -5.43 -2.67 -1.59
C SER A 187 -6.78 -3.06 -1.00
N LEU A 188 -6.80 -4.09 -0.16
CA LEU A 188 -8.00 -4.51 0.57
C LEU A 188 -8.25 -3.59 1.76
N VAL A 189 -9.36 -2.85 1.72
CA VAL A 189 -9.78 -1.97 2.80
C VAL A 189 -11.02 -2.52 3.48
N VAL A 190 -10.90 -2.79 4.78
CA VAL A 190 -12.00 -3.25 5.63
C VAL A 190 -12.26 -2.18 6.68
N LYS A 191 -13.50 -1.67 6.72
CA LYS A 191 -14.00 -0.73 7.71
C LYS A 191 -15.29 -1.26 8.33
N GLN A 192 -15.72 -0.66 9.45
CA GLN A 192 -16.99 -1.02 10.10
C GLN A 192 -18.17 -0.98 9.12
N ARG A 193 -18.29 0.11 8.36
CA ARG A 193 -19.37 0.38 7.40
C ARG A 193 -19.25 -0.33 6.04
N GLY A 194 -18.20 -1.14 5.81
CA GLY A 194 -18.08 -1.89 4.55
C GLY A 194 -16.66 -2.25 4.15
N CYS A 195 -16.55 -3.11 3.14
CA CYS A 195 -15.29 -3.57 2.55
C CYS A 195 -15.19 -3.09 1.10
N TYR A 196 -13.98 -2.73 0.67
CA TYR A 196 -13.74 -2.32 -0.70
C TYR A 196 -12.29 -2.58 -1.12
N LEU A 197 -12.07 -2.69 -2.43
CA LEU A 197 -10.74 -2.61 -3.01
C LEU A 197 -10.44 -1.17 -3.41
N SER A 198 -9.29 -0.67 -2.97
CA SER A 198 -8.73 0.59 -3.43
C SER A 198 -7.83 0.30 -4.62
N VAL A 199 -8.30 0.55 -5.84
CA VAL A 199 -7.68 0.09 -7.09
C VAL A 199 -6.96 1.24 -7.80
N PRO A 200 -5.62 1.31 -7.77
CA PRO A 200 -4.89 2.33 -8.48
C PRO A 200 -4.81 2.02 -9.98
N PHE A 201 -4.87 3.07 -10.79
CA PHE A 201 -4.67 3.06 -12.23
C PHE A 201 -3.58 4.06 -12.58
N THR A 202 -2.62 3.62 -13.41
CA THR A 202 -1.79 4.56 -14.16
C THR A 202 -2.62 5.07 -15.32
N CYS A 203 -2.91 6.36 -15.33
CA CYS A 203 -3.71 7.01 -16.35
C CYS A 203 -2.82 7.71 -17.39
N LYS A 204 -3.20 7.56 -18.66
CA LYS A 204 -2.62 8.32 -19.76
C LYS A 204 -3.78 9.06 -20.45
N PRO A 205 -4.25 10.17 -19.86
CA PRO A 205 -5.32 10.95 -20.49
C PRO A 205 -4.82 11.46 -21.84
N GLU A 206 -5.70 11.45 -22.83
CA GLU A 206 -5.42 12.11 -24.09
C GLU A 206 -5.17 13.60 -23.84
N LYS A 207 -4.23 14.19 -24.59
CA LYS A 207 -4.05 15.63 -24.54
C LYS A 207 -5.32 16.28 -25.06
N ARG A 208 -5.96 17.12 -24.24
CA ARG A 208 -7.10 17.93 -24.68
C ARG A 208 -6.67 18.74 -25.90
N LYS A 209 -7.45 18.70 -26.97
CA LYS A 209 -7.27 19.60 -28.11
C LYS A 209 -7.66 21.01 -27.62
N PRO A 210 -6.82 22.04 -27.84
CA PRO A 210 -7.18 23.40 -27.45
C PRO A 210 -8.48 23.79 -28.16
N GLU A 211 -9.51 24.08 -27.37
CA GLU A 211 -10.74 24.74 -27.82
C GLU A 211 -10.49 26.27 -27.81
N GLY A 212 -11.32 27.05 -28.52
CA GLY A 212 -11.14 28.50 -28.66
C GLY A 212 -11.34 29.33 -27.38
N ASN A 213 -11.79 28.71 -26.27
CA ASN A 213 -12.06 29.40 -25.01
C ASN A 213 -10.89 29.23 -24.05
N VAL A 214 -10.44 30.34 -23.47
CA VAL A 214 -9.32 30.37 -22.52
C VAL A 214 -9.87 30.60 -21.12
N THR A 215 -9.91 29.55 -20.31
CA THR A 215 -10.29 29.69 -18.90
C THR A 215 -9.10 30.13 -18.06
N ALA A 216 -9.17 31.35 -17.52
CA ALA A 216 -8.25 31.86 -16.52
C ALA A 216 -8.77 31.50 -15.11
N VAL A 217 -7.89 30.96 -14.26
CA VAL A 217 -8.18 30.62 -12.87
C VAL A 217 -7.16 31.31 -11.98
N ASP A 218 -7.64 32.14 -11.04
CA ASP A 218 -6.81 32.79 -10.03
C ASP A 218 -7.21 32.31 -8.62
N LEU A 219 -6.21 32.07 -7.77
CA LEU A 219 -6.44 31.67 -6.37
C LEU A 219 -6.44 32.93 -5.50
N GLY A 220 -7.61 33.32 -5.01
CA GLY A 220 -7.75 34.49 -4.17
C GLY A 220 -7.32 34.24 -2.72
N ILE A 221 -6.90 35.31 -2.03
CA ILE A 221 -6.60 35.25 -0.59
C ILE A 221 -7.89 35.01 0.22
N ASN A 222 -9.02 35.56 -0.24
CA ASN A 222 -10.34 35.50 0.43
C ASN A 222 -11.38 34.66 -0.33
N THR A 223 -11.04 34.14 -1.52
CA THR A 223 -11.91 33.30 -2.34
C THR A 223 -11.15 32.05 -2.76
N THR A 224 -11.81 30.89 -2.79
CA THR A 224 -11.13 29.63 -3.13
C THR A 224 -10.51 29.67 -4.52
N ALA A 225 -11.24 30.20 -5.51
CA ALA A 225 -10.75 30.52 -6.84
C ALA A 225 -11.72 31.49 -7.54
N THR A 226 -11.20 32.36 -8.39
CA THR A 226 -11.96 33.16 -9.35
C THR A 226 -11.74 32.58 -10.74
N ILE A 227 -12.82 32.41 -11.51
CA ILE A 227 -12.78 31.77 -12.84
C ILE A 227 -13.36 32.75 -13.86
N VAL A 228 -12.63 32.97 -14.96
CA VAL A 228 -13.07 33.71 -16.16
C VAL A 228 -12.87 32.79 -17.37
N VAL A 229 -13.83 32.72 -18.29
CA VAL A 229 -13.82 31.86 -19.49
C VAL A 229 -13.78 32.71 -20.75
#